data_AF-A0A0S3EUI2-F1
#
_entry.id   AF-A0A0S3EUI2-F1
#
_cell.length_a   1.000
_cell.length_b   1.000
_cell.length_c   1.000
_cell.angle_alpha   90.00
_cell.angle_beta   90.00
_cell.angle_gamma   90.00
#
_symmetry.space_group_name_H-M   'P 1'
#
loop_
_entity.id
_entity.type
_entity.pdbx_description
1 polymer ?
#
loop_
_entity_poly.entity_id
_entity_poly.type
_entity_poly.pdbx_seq_one_letter_code
_entity_poly.pdbx_strand_id
1 'polypeptide(L)'
;MVPDLDLLIGTALRAMQDVVAPAIPVERGVAAEQARMVIGVLSLLQQRVSFEGARSIMELEIAIELAEQITPVLSDPGALKAALEAARRGGGDAMNDKKRDAIRKSLLSCLAASIDREDDLDAKAQLLRIVLQVSCKQTSLARAWSMPSGFEPASSDVDPLVALTEAR
;
A
#
# COMPACT_ATOMS: atom_id res chain seq x y z
N MET A 1 9.85 19.73 17.04
CA MET A 1 10.75 18.85 16.28
C MET A 1 10.13 17.47 16.29
N VAL A 2 9.59 17.02 15.15
CA VAL A 2 9.09 15.64 15.04
C VAL A 2 10.34 14.76 14.90
N PRO A 3 10.56 13.78 15.78
CA PRO A 3 11.74 12.92 15.68
C PRO A 3 11.71 12.11 14.39
N ASP A 4 12.87 11.98 13.75
CA ASP A 4 13.04 11.20 12.53
C ASP A 4 12.71 9.72 12.80
N LEU A 5 11.69 9.21 12.11
CA LEU A 5 11.16 7.87 12.34
C LEU A 5 12.19 6.79 11.99
N ASP A 6 13.02 7.01 10.97
CA ASP A 6 14.11 6.09 10.60
C ASP A 6 15.13 5.95 11.74
N LEU A 7 15.49 7.08 12.35
CA LEU A 7 16.40 7.12 13.50
C LEU A 7 15.79 6.41 14.73
N LEU A 8 14.50 6.61 15.00
CA LEU A 8 13.81 5.97 16.11
C LEU A 8 13.76 4.45 15.94
N ILE A 9 13.39 3.96 14.75
CA ILE A 9 13.34 2.52 14.45
C ILE A 9 14.74 1.91 14.55
N GLY A 10 15.75 2.55 13.96
CA GLY A 10 17.13 2.05 14.03
C GLY A 10 17.67 2.01 15.47
N THR A 11 17.28 2.95 16.31
CA THR A 11 17.66 2.97 17.72
C THR A 11 16.96 1.85 18.51
N ALA A 12 15.66 1.65 18.29
CA ALA A 12 14.92 0.55 18.91
C ALA A 12 15.46 -0.82 18.48
N LEU A 13 15.80 -0.98 17.19
CA LEU A 13 16.36 -2.21 16.65
C LEU A 13 17.71 -2.55 17.31
N ARG A 14 18.63 -1.58 17.42
CA ARG A 14 19.90 -1.76 18.12
C ARG A 14 19.71 -2.09 19.60
N ALA A 15 18.81 -1.39 20.30
CA ALA A 15 18.52 -1.70 21.70
C ALA A 15 18.04 -3.14 21.88
N MET A 16 17.18 -3.63 20.97
CA MET A 16 16.72 -5.02 20.98
C MET A 16 17.85 -6.01 20.72
N GLN A 17 18.72 -5.74 19.75
CA GLN A 17 19.81 -6.64 19.34
C GLN A 17 20.96 -6.67 20.35
N ASP A 18 21.36 -5.52 20.88
CA ASP A 18 22.59 -5.36 21.64
C ASP A 18 22.38 -5.50 23.16
N VAL A 19 21.16 -5.21 23.64
CA VAL A 19 20.86 -5.16 25.08
C VAL A 19 19.78 -6.16 25.46
N VAL A 20 18.60 -6.08 24.84
CA VAL A 20 17.43 -6.83 25.31
C VAL A 20 17.56 -8.32 24.98
N ALA A 21 17.78 -8.69 23.72
CA ALA A 21 17.83 -10.09 23.33
C ALA A 21 18.98 -10.87 24.01
N PRO A 22 20.20 -10.32 24.14
CA PRO A 22 21.29 -10.99 24.86
C PRO A 22 21.03 -11.14 26.37
N ALA A 23 20.22 -10.26 26.97
CA ALA A 23 19.89 -10.33 28.39
C ALA A 23 18.82 -11.37 28.74
N ILE A 24 18.19 -12.02 27.75
CA ILE A 24 17.17 -13.05 27.98
C ILE A 24 17.86 -14.38 28.33
N PRO A 25 17.55 -14.98 29.50
CA PRO A 25 18.10 -16.28 29.87
C PRO A 25 17.67 -17.39 28.90
N VAL A 26 18.57 -18.36 28.65
CA VAL A 26 18.36 -19.44 27.68
C VAL A 26 17.15 -20.32 28.03
N GLU A 27 16.88 -20.51 29.32
CA GLU A 27 15.72 -21.24 29.82
C GLU A 27 14.37 -20.54 29.53
N ARG A 28 14.39 -19.27 29.12
CA ARG A 28 13.20 -18.51 28.72
C ARG A 28 13.02 -18.54 27.20
N GLY A 29 12.98 -19.74 26.62
CA GLY A 29 12.92 -19.96 25.17
C GLY A 29 11.83 -19.15 24.44
N VAL A 30 10.63 -19.06 25.02
CA VAL A 30 9.52 -18.25 24.45
C VAL A 30 9.90 -16.76 24.40
N ALA A 31 10.50 -16.20 25.45
CA ALA A 31 10.89 -14.80 25.46
C ALA A 31 11.96 -14.50 24.39
N ALA A 32 12.93 -15.41 24.21
CA ALA A 32 13.94 -15.30 23.17
C ALA A 32 13.32 -15.34 21.76
N GLU A 33 12.29 -16.17 21.55
CA GLU A 33 11.54 -16.21 20.30
C GLU A 33 10.76 -14.93 20.04
N GLN A 34 10.06 -14.39 21.04
CA GLN A 34 9.36 -13.10 20.91
C GLN A 34 10.34 -11.96 20.61
N ALA A 35 11.51 -11.92 21.26
CA ALA A 35 12.53 -10.93 20.96
C ALA A 35 13.02 -11.00 19.51
N ARG A 36 13.24 -12.21 18.97
CA ARG A 36 13.59 -12.41 17.56
C ARG A 36 12.47 -11.91 16.63
N MET A 37 11.21 -12.17 16.95
CA MET A 37 10.08 -11.66 16.15
C MET A 37 10.01 -10.13 16.17
N VAL A 38 10.19 -9.49 17.32
CA VAL A 38 10.23 -8.02 17.43
C VAL A 38 11.38 -7.45 16.59
N ILE A 39 12.57 -8.03 16.65
CA ILE A 39 13.71 -7.64 15.80
C ILE A 39 13.32 -7.75 14.31
N GLY A 40 12.72 -8.87 13.88
CA GLY A 40 12.26 -9.06 12.51
C GLY A 40 11.26 -7.99 12.05
N VAL A 41 10.28 -7.65 12.89
CA VAL A 41 9.29 -6.59 12.60
C VAL A 41 9.96 -5.21 12.50
N LEU A 42 10.87 -4.87 13.42
CA LEU A 42 11.59 -3.59 13.39
C LEU A 42 12.49 -3.49 12.14
N SER A 43 13.17 -4.56 11.76
CA SER A 43 13.95 -4.61 10.52
C SER A 43 13.08 -4.45 9.27
N LEU A 44 11.89 -5.06 9.24
CA LEU A 44 10.93 -4.86 8.15
C LEU A 44 10.48 -3.41 8.06
N LEU A 45 10.12 -2.79 9.19
CA LEU A 45 9.69 -1.39 9.24
C LEU A 45 10.79 -0.44 8.76
N GLN A 46 12.03 -0.67 9.17
CA GLN A 46 13.18 0.13 8.73
C GLN A 46 13.37 0.09 7.20
N GLN A 47 13.09 -1.03 6.55
CA GLN A 47 13.19 -1.17 5.09
C GLN A 47 12.02 -0.57 4.32
N ARG A 48 10.98 -0.08 5.01
CA ARG A 48 9.69 0.27 4.41
C ARG A 48 9.25 1.70 4.66
N VAL A 49 9.61 2.26 5.80
CA VAL A 49 9.15 3.59 6.21
C VAL A 49 9.51 4.68 5.20
N SER A 50 10.71 4.63 4.59
CA SER A 50 11.12 5.62 3.60
C SER A 50 10.34 5.54 2.28
N PHE A 51 9.62 4.43 2.03
CA PHE A 51 8.79 4.22 0.84
C PHE A 51 7.30 4.50 1.08
N GLU A 52 6.87 4.77 2.32
CA GLU A 52 5.44 4.92 2.66
C GLU A 52 4.76 6.03 1.85
N GLY A 53 5.43 7.19 1.73
CA GLY A 53 4.91 8.31 0.94
C GLY A 53 4.77 7.97 -0.55
N ALA A 54 5.80 7.37 -1.14
CA ALA A 54 5.79 7.00 -2.55
C ALA A 54 4.73 5.91 -2.84
N ARG A 55 4.62 4.90 -1.96
CA ARG A 55 3.57 3.89 -2.02
C ARG A 55 2.18 4.53 -1.95
N SER A 56 1.97 5.44 -1.01
CA SER A 56 0.68 6.13 -0.85
C SER A 56 0.27 6.88 -2.12
N ILE A 57 1.23 7.46 -2.85
CA ILE A 57 0.97 8.10 -4.13
C ILE A 57 0.58 7.07 -5.19
N MET A 58 1.38 6.00 -5.35
CA MET A 58 1.08 4.92 -6.31
C MET A 58 -0.31 4.30 -6.08
N GLU A 59 -0.69 4.05 -4.82
CA GLU A 59 -2.01 3.50 -4.51
C GLU A 59 -3.16 4.45 -4.89
N LEU A 60 -2.96 5.77 -4.80
CA LEU A 60 -3.96 6.74 -5.27
C LEU A 60 -4.00 6.79 -6.81
N GLU A 61 -2.84 6.77 -7.47
CA GLU A 61 -2.74 6.77 -8.94
C GLU A 61 -3.42 5.54 -9.55
N ILE A 62 -3.20 4.35 -8.97
CA ILE A 62 -3.88 3.12 -9.38
C ILE A 62 -5.40 3.24 -9.22
N ALA A 63 -5.87 3.86 -8.12
CA ALA A 63 -7.30 4.09 -7.90
C ALA A 63 -7.90 5.10 -8.91
N ILE A 64 -7.15 6.14 -9.26
CA ILE A 64 -7.52 7.12 -10.29
C ILE A 64 -7.61 6.44 -11.66
N GLU A 65 -6.59 5.68 -12.05
CA GLU A 65 -6.56 4.93 -13.31
C GLU A 65 -7.76 3.98 -13.42
N LEU A 66 -8.07 3.24 -12.35
CA LEU A 66 -9.22 2.35 -12.32
C LEU A 66 -10.53 3.13 -12.53
N ALA A 67 -10.71 4.23 -11.81
CA ALA A 67 -11.89 5.07 -11.93
C ALA A 67 -12.02 5.69 -13.33
N GLU A 68 -10.91 6.09 -13.95
CA GLU A 68 -10.87 6.61 -15.33
C GLU A 68 -11.33 5.58 -16.35
N GLN A 69 -10.92 4.32 -16.21
CA GLN A 69 -11.32 3.25 -17.12
C GLN A 69 -12.76 2.80 -16.92
N ILE A 70 -13.28 2.83 -15.68
CA ILE A 70 -14.64 2.42 -15.35
C ILE A 70 -15.68 3.49 -15.71
N THR A 71 -15.35 4.76 -15.54
CA THR A 71 -16.28 5.89 -15.75
C THR A 71 -17.03 5.87 -17.09
N PRO A 72 -16.42 5.53 -18.24
CA PRO A 72 -17.10 5.47 -19.54
C PRO A 72 -18.05 4.28 -19.70
N VAL A 73 -17.92 3.25 -18.85
CA VAL A 73 -18.71 2.01 -18.93
C VAL A 73 -19.99 2.10 -18.10
N LEU A 74 -20.00 2.95 -17.07
CA LEU A 74 -21.13 3.10 -16.16
C LEU A 74 -22.33 3.80 -16.83
N SER A 75 -23.53 3.30 -16.54
CA SER A 75 -24.79 3.92 -16.92
C SER A 75 -25.03 5.28 -16.23
N ASP A 76 -24.64 5.41 -14.96
CA ASP A 76 -24.66 6.68 -14.21
C ASP A 76 -23.31 6.97 -13.52
N PRO A 77 -22.38 7.66 -14.22
CA PRO A 77 -21.06 7.95 -13.68
C PRO A 77 -21.02 9.23 -12.82
N GLY A 78 -22.14 9.90 -12.55
CA GLY A 78 -22.15 11.26 -11.98
C GLY A 78 -21.37 11.39 -10.66
N ALA A 79 -21.66 10.49 -9.71
CA ALA A 79 -20.97 10.46 -8.41
C ALA A 79 -19.48 10.11 -8.54
N LEU A 80 -19.15 9.10 -9.37
CA LEU A 80 -17.77 8.66 -9.58
C LEU A 80 -16.92 9.75 -10.23
N LYS A 81 -17.46 10.46 -11.23
CA LYS A 81 -16.78 11.60 -11.86
C LYS A 81 -16.44 12.68 -10.84
N ALA A 82 -17.37 13.02 -9.94
CA ALA A 82 -17.12 14.00 -8.90
C ALA A 82 -16.02 13.55 -7.92
N ALA A 83 -16.01 12.28 -7.53
CA ALA A 83 -14.98 11.71 -6.67
C ALA A 83 -13.60 11.65 -7.36
N LEU A 84 -13.56 11.27 -8.65
CA LEU A 84 -12.36 11.24 -9.47
C LEU A 84 -11.73 12.63 -9.60
N GLU A 85 -12.54 13.65 -9.87
CA GLU A 85 -12.07 15.04 -9.93
C GLU A 85 -11.54 15.54 -8.59
N ALA A 86 -12.16 15.14 -7.47
CA ALA A 86 -11.63 15.43 -6.14
C ALA A 86 -10.28 14.72 -5.90
N ALA A 87 -10.14 13.47 -6.35
CA ALA A 87 -8.90 12.71 -6.25
C ALA A 87 -7.76 13.34 -7.07
N ARG A 88 -8.03 13.77 -8.30
CA ARG A 88 -7.06 14.49 -9.15
C ARG A 88 -6.56 15.78 -8.51
N ARG A 89 -7.47 16.58 -7.94
CA ARG A 89 -7.08 17.81 -7.20
C ARG A 89 -6.31 17.50 -5.92
N GLY A 90 -6.63 16.38 -5.27
CA GLY A 90 -6.00 15.93 -4.06
C GLY A 90 -4.61 15.31 -4.27
N GLY A 91 -4.31 14.77 -5.46
CA GLY A 91 -3.13 13.94 -5.71
C GLY A 91 -1.76 14.64 -5.69
N GLY A 92 -1.68 15.95 -5.47
CA GLY A 92 -0.42 16.70 -5.53
C GLY A 92 0.62 16.30 -4.46
N ASP A 93 1.90 16.48 -4.78
CA ASP A 93 3.06 16.07 -3.96
C ASP A 93 3.11 16.72 -2.56
N ALA A 94 2.45 17.87 -2.36
CA ALA A 94 2.47 18.60 -1.09
C ALA A 94 1.50 18.03 -0.02
N MET A 95 0.74 16.98 -0.34
CA MET A 95 -0.27 16.44 0.58
C MET A 95 0.33 15.38 1.52
N ASN A 96 -0.09 15.39 2.79
CA ASN A 96 0.32 14.34 3.74
C ASN A 96 -0.40 13.01 3.47
N ASP A 97 0.23 11.90 3.89
CA ASP A 97 -0.24 10.54 3.58
C ASP A 97 -1.64 10.25 4.12
N LYS A 98 -1.99 10.79 5.30
CA LYS A 98 -3.34 10.61 5.89
C LYS A 98 -4.44 11.19 5.02
N LYS A 99 -4.24 12.39 4.48
CA LYS A 99 -5.21 13.01 3.56
C LYS A 99 -5.28 12.22 2.24
N ARG A 100 -4.14 11.73 1.75
CA ARG A 100 -4.08 10.93 0.52
C ARG A 100 -4.83 9.61 0.65
N ASP A 101 -4.63 8.92 1.76
CA ASP A 101 -5.36 7.70 2.09
C ASP A 101 -6.87 7.95 2.23
N ALA A 102 -7.28 9.05 2.86
CA ALA A 102 -8.70 9.41 2.96
C ALA A 102 -9.35 9.65 1.59
N ILE A 103 -8.67 10.36 0.70
CA ILE A 103 -9.13 10.60 -0.68
C ILE A 103 -9.21 9.29 -1.47
N ARG A 104 -8.17 8.45 -1.39
CA ARG A 104 -8.16 7.13 -2.03
C ARG A 104 -9.32 6.26 -1.56
N LYS A 105 -9.55 6.18 -0.24
CA LYS A 105 -10.68 5.44 0.35
C LYS A 105 -12.03 5.96 -0.11
N SER A 106 -12.19 7.29 -0.17
CA SER A 106 -13.41 7.92 -0.67
C SER A 106 -13.68 7.56 -2.13
N LEU A 107 -12.64 7.62 -2.99
CA LEU A 107 -12.74 7.23 -4.39
C LEU A 107 -13.11 5.75 -4.55
N LEU A 108 -12.43 4.84 -3.85
CA LEU A 108 -12.71 3.40 -3.91
C LEU A 108 -14.11 3.05 -3.41
N SER A 109 -14.59 3.73 -2.36
CA SER A 109 -15.97 3.56 -1.87
C SER A 109 -16.99 4.00 -2.92
N CYS A 110 -16.77 5.16 -3.57
CA CYS A 110 -17.64 5.64 -4.63
C CYS A 110 -17.64 4.70 -5.85
N LEU A 111 -16.46 4.21 -6.22
CA LEU A 111 -16.29 3.24 -7.29
C LEU A 111 -17.03 1.94 -7.01
N ALA A 112 -16.88 1.36 -5.81
CA ALA A 112 -17.59 0.15 -5.42
C ALA A 112 -19.12 0.34 -5.50
N ALA A 113 -19.62 1.45 -4.95
CA ALA A 113 -21.04 1.79 -5.02
C ALA A 113 -21.56 2.00 -6.46
N SER A 114 -20.72 2.51 -7.36
CA SER A 114 -21.06 2.65 -8.78
C SER A 114 -21.12 1.31 -9.50
N ILE A 115 -20.18 0.40 -9.24
CA ILE A 115 -20.21 -0.96 -9.80
C ILE A 115 -21.44 -1.73 -9.29
N ASP A 116 -21.74 -1.64 -8.00
CA ASP A 116 -22.87 -2.36 -7.39
C ASP A 116 -24.24 -1.93 -7.96
N ARG A 117 -24.36 -0.68 -8.41
CA ARG A 117 -25.58 -0.13 -9.02
C ARG A 117 -25.72 -0.39 -10.50
N GLU A 118 -24.67 -0.86 -11.17
CA GLU A 118 -24.79 -1.23 -12.56
C GLU A 118 -25.72 -2.45 -12.66
N ASP A 119 -26.64 -2.46 -13.61
CA ASP A 119 -27.57 -3.58 -13.80
C ASP A 119 -27.35 -4.28 -15.14
N ASP A 120 -26.72 -3.59 -16.10
CA ASP A 120 -26.38 -4.19 -17.38
C ASP A 120 -25.29 -5.26 -17.22
N LEU A 121 -25.58 -6.46 -17.71
CA LEU A 121 -24.68 -7.62 -17.61
C LEU A 121 -23.44 -7.45 -18.49
N ASP A 122 -23.57 -6.81 -19.65
CA ASP A 122 -22.45 -6.57 -20.55
C ASP A 122 -21.50 -5.52 -19.94
N ALA A 123 -22.05 -4.43 -19.40
CA ALA A 123 -21.29 -3.47 -18.61
C ALA A 123 -20.59 -4.15 -17.43
N LYS A 124 -21.27 -5.00 -16.64
CA LYS A 124 -20.63 -5.75 -15.53
C LYS A 124 -19.46 -6.61 -15.97
N ALA A 125 -19.62 -7.34 -17.08
CA ALA A 125 -18.55 -8.16 -17.62
C ALA A 125 -17.34 -7.30 -18.04
N GLN A 126 -17.58 -6.12 -18.62
CA GLN A 126 -16.54 -5.16 -18.97
C GLN A 126 -15.86 -4.57 -17.72
N LEU A 127 -16.63 -4.15 -16.72
CA LEU A 127 -16.12 -3.64 -15.43
C LEU A 127 -15.22 -4.67 -14.75
N LEU A 128 -15.61 -5.94 -14.71
CA LEU A 128 -14.81 -7.01 -14.13
C LEU A 128 -13.44 -7.15 -14.83
N ARG A 129 -13.41 -7.12 -16.17
CA ARG A 129 -12.15 -7.19 -16.93
C ARG A 129 -11.23 -6.02 -16.60
N ILE A 130 -11.79 -4.81 -16.52
CA ILE A 130 -11.04 -3.60 -16.16
C ILE A 130 -10.47 -3.72 -14.74
N VAL A 131 -11.27 -4.14 -13.76
CA VAL A 131 -10.82 -4.34 -12.37
C VAL A 131 -9.68 -5.36 -12.32
N LEU A 132 -9.81 -6.50 -13.01
CA LEU A 132 -8.75 -7.52 -13.05
C LEU A 132 -7.47 -6.99 -13.68
N GLN A 133 -7.58 -6.25 -14.79
CA GLN A 133 -6.42 -5.69 -15.48
C GLN A 133 -5.65 -4.68 -14.62
N VAL A 134 -6.35 -3.76 -13.97
CA VAL A 134 -5.69 -2.75 -13.11
C VAL A 134 -5.18 -3.37 -11.81
N SER A 135 -5.85 -4.41 -11.29
CA SER A 135 -5.44 -5.12 -10.07
C SER A 135 -4.03 -5.71 -10.19
N CYS A 136 -3.54 -6.02 -11.39
CA CYS A 136 -2.15 -6.44 -11.61
C CYS A 136 -1.13 -5.44 -11.05
N LYS A 137 -1.37 -4.12 -11.19
CA LYS A 137 -0.49 -3.08 -10.65
C LYS A 137 -0.52 -3.06 -9.11
N GLN A 138 -1.72 -3.12 -8.54
CA GLN A 138 -1.91 -3.17 -7.08
C GLN A 138 -1.27 -4.41 -6.47
N THR A 139 -1.43 -5.57 -7.11
CA THR A 139 -0.82 -6.83 -6.68
C THR A 139 0.71 -6.74 -6.78
N SER A 140 1.25 -6.19 -7.86
CA SER A 140 2.70 -6.02 -8.03
C SER A 140 3.29 -5.13 -6.92
N LEU A 141 2.64 -4.01 -6.62
CA LEU A 141 3.03 -3.13 -5.50
C LEU A 141 2.96 -3.86 -4.15
N ALA A 142 1.88 -4.61 -3.89
CA ALA A 142 1.70 -5.35 -2.64
C ALA A 142 2.74 -6.47 -2.46
N ARG A 143 3.08 -7.19 -3.55
CA ARG A 143 4.13 -8.20 -3.58
C ARG A 143 5.49 -7.57 -3.28
N ALA A 144 5.86 -6.52 -4.01
CA ALA A 144 7.10 -5.77 -3.78
C ALA A 144 7.21 -5.24 -2.35
N TRP A 145 6.11 -4.72 -1.79
CA TRP A 145 6.07 -4.28 -0.40
C TRP A 145 6.33 -5.42 0.58
N SER A 146 5.80 -6.61 0.31
CA SER A 146 5.88 -7.76 1.21
C SER A 146 7.19 -8.56 1.08
N MET A 147 7.98 -8.34 0.04
CA MET A 147 9.23 -9.08 -0.26
C MET A 147 10.14 -9.36 0.95
N PRO A 148 10.46 -8.41 1.86
CA PRO A 148 11.42 -8.65 2.94
C PRO A 148 10.90 -9.58 4.02
N SER A 149 9.60 -9.89 4.02
CA SER A 149 9.02 -10.89 4.93
C SER A 149 9.46 -12.32 4.61
N GLY A 150 9.96 -12.58 3.39
CA GLY A 150 10.39 -13.90 2.95
C GLY A 150 9.25 -14.87 2.59
N PHE A 151 8.00 -14.41 2.57
CA PHE A 151 6.83 -15.23 2.23
C PHE A 151 6.41 -15.17 0.76
N GLU A 152 7.13 -14.42 -0.09
CA GLU A 152 6.83 -14.31 -1.52
C GLU A 152 7.38 -15.54 -2.28
N PRO A 153 6.51 -16.44 -2.79
CA PRO A 153 6.94 -17.70 -3.40
C PRO A 153 7.69 -17.52 -4.71
N ALA A 154 7.46 -16.44 -5.46
CA ALA A 154 8.10 -16.16 -6.75
C ALA A 154 8.85 -14.82 -6.70
N SER A 155 9.79 -14.73 -5.76
CA SER A 155 10.54 -13.51 -5.46
C SER A 155 11.40 -12.99 -6.62
N SER A 156 11.82 -13.86 -7.54
CA SER A 156 12.55 -13.48 -8.75
C SER A 156 11.71 -12.68 -9.75
N ASP A 157 10.39 -12.81 -9.67
CA ASP A 157 9.44 -12.26 -10.64
C ASP A 157 8.79 -10.95 -10.14
N VAL A 158 9.27 -10.44 -9.00
CA VAL A 158 8.75 -9.23 -8.38
C VAL A 158 9.73 -8.09 -8.59
N ASP A 159 9.27 -7.04 -9.26
CA ASP A 159 10.04 -5.82 -9.43
C ASP A 159 10.39 -5.22 -8.05
N PRO A 160 11.61 -4.69 -7.86
CA PRO A 160 11.97 -3.97 -6.65
C PRO A 160 11.01 -2.81 -6.39
N LEU A 161 10.67 -2.60 -5.10
CA LEU A 161 9.76 -1.51 -4.71
C LEU A 161 10.21 -0.15 -5.23
N VAL A 162 11.53 0.11 -5.22
CA VAL A 162 12.13 1.33 -5.76
C VAL A 162 11.79 1.55 -7.23
N ALA A 163 11.85 0.49 -8.06
CA ALA A 163 11.53 0.57 -9.49
C ALA A 163 10.05 0.90 -9.73
N LEU A 164 9.16 0.40 -8.86
CA LEU A 164 7.73 0.70 -8.93
C LEU A 164 7.39 2.13 -8.46
N THR A 165 8.19 2.69 -7.54
CA THR A 165 7.93 4.01 -6.97
C THR A 165 8.65 5.17 -7.68
N GLU A 166 9.75 4.89 -8.39
CA GLU A 166 10.58 5.90 -9.07
C GLU A 166 10.31 6.05 -10.57
N ALA A 167 9.47 5.22 -11.19
CA ALA A 167 9.17 5.23 -12.63
C ALA A 167 8.34 6.46 -13.11
N ARG A 168 8.59 7.64 -12.54
CA ARG A 168 7.95 8.92 -12.86
C ARG A 168 8.62 9.64 -14.02
#